data_AF-A0A2J8R083-F1
#
_entry.id   AF-A0A2J8R083-F1
#
_cell.length_a   1.000
_cell.length_b   1.000
_cell.length_c   1.000
_cell.angle_alpha   90.00
_cell.angle_beta   90.00
_cell.angle_gamma   90.00
#
_symmetry.space_group_name_H-M   'P 1'
#
loop_
_entity.id
_entity.type
_entity.pdbx_description
1 polymer ?
#
loop_
_entity_poly.entity_id
_entity_poly.type
_entity_poly.pdbx_seq_one_letter_code
_entity_poly.pdbx_strand_id
1 'polypeptide(L)' 'MDVGGLSDPYVKVHLLQGGKKVRKKKTTIKKNTLNPYYNEAFSFEVPCDQVQKVQVELTVLDYDKLG' A
#
# COMPACT_ATOMS: atom_id res chain seq x y z
N MET A 1 -0.69 5.23 15.63
CA MET A 1 0.36 4.95 16.64
C MET A 1 -0.37 4.42 17.86
N ASP A 2 -0.48 3.10 17.89
CA ASP A 2 -1.18 2.39 18.94
C ASP A 2 -0.54 2.61 20.32
N VAL A 3 -1.37 2.50 21.35
CA VAL A 3 -0.96 2.60 22.76
C VAL A 3 -0.06 1.40 23.09
N GLY A 4 1.25 1.61 23.12
CA GLY A 4 2.23 0.56 23.38
C GLY A 4 3.52 0.67 22.56
N GLY A 5 3.61 1.62 21.61
CA GLY A 5 4.83 1.86 20.83
C GLY A 5 5.05 0.84 19.69
N LEU A 6 4.08 -0.03 19.45
CA LEU A 6 4.01 -0.92 18.28
C LEU A 6 2.92 -0.41 17.32
N SER A 7 2.92 -0.96 16.11
CA SER A 7 1.94 -0.64 15.06
C SER A 7 1.44 -1.93 14.42
N ASP A 8 0.31 -1.83 13.72
CA ASP A 8 -0.26 -2.85 12.84
C ASP A 8 -0.03 -2.45 11.35
N PRO A 9 1.22 -2.37 10.85
CA PRO A 9 1.49 -1.79 9.55
C PRO A 9 0.94 -2.63 8.38
N TYR A 10 0.49 -1.90 7.35
CA TYR A 10 0.24 -2.42 6.01
C TYR A 10 0.65 -1.41 4.94
N VAL A 11 0.92 -1.89 3.73
CA VAL A 11 1.25 -1.05 2.58
C VAL A 11 0.04 -0.97 1.66
N LYS A 12 -0.38 0.25 1.34
CA LYS A 12 -1.35 0.53 0.27
C LYS A 12 -0.59 0.88 -1.00
N VAL A 13 -0.95 0.22 -2.10
CA VAL A 13 -0.34 0.39 -3.42
C VAL A 13 -1.37 0.99 -4.35
N HIS A 14 -1.15 2.22 -4.81
CA HIS A 14 -1.98 2.87 -5.81
C HIS A 14 -1.27 2.92 -7.15
N LEU A 15 -2.00 2.57 -8.21
CA LEU A 15 -1.64 2.98 -9.57
C LEU A 15 -2.32 4.32 -9.83
N LEU A 16 -1.55 5.30 -10.28
CA LEU A 16 -2.03 6.61 -10.68
C LEU A 16 -1.85 6.80 -12.18
N GLN A 17 -2.79 7.51 -12.80
CA GLN A 17 -2.71 7.96 -14.18
C GLN A 17 -3.12 9.43 -14.22
N GLY A 18 -2.22 10.31 -14.70
CA GLY A 18 -2.47 11.76 -14.68
C GLY A 18 -2.73 12.31 -13.27
N GLY A 19 -2.03 11.79 -12.25
CA GLY A 19 -2.18 12.20 -10.84
C GLY A 19 -3.45 11.69 -10.14
N LYS A 20 -4.32 10.94 -10.83
CA LYS A 20 -5.53 10.35 -10.24
C LYS A 20 -5.31 8.88 -9.90
N LYS A 21 -5.76 8.46 -8.72
CA LYS A 21 -5.73 7.05 -8.27
C LYS A 21 -6.74 6.23 -9.07
N VAL A 22 -6.27 5.29 -9.89
CA VAL A 22 -7.12 4.48 -10.79
C VAL A 22 -7.29 3.05 -10.30
N ARG A 23 -6.29 2.48 -9.63
CA ARG A 23 -6.36 1.13 -9.04
C ARG A 23 -5.70 1.13 -7.67
N LYS A 24 -6.22 0.31 -6.75
CA LYS A 24 -5.69 0.15 -5.40
C LYS A 24 -5.53 -1.31 -5.03
N LYS A 25 -4.42 -1.65 -4.38
CA LYS A 25 -4.19 -2.93 -3.71
C LYS A 25 -3.60 -2.65 -2.32
N LYS A 26 -3.65 -3.63 -1.43
CA LYS A 26 -3.03 -3.54 -0.10
C LYS A 26 -2.41 -4.87 0.28
N THR A 27 -1.37 -4.81 1.09
CA THR A 27 -0.80 -6.00 1.73
C THR A 27 -1.72 -6.53 2.82
N THR A 28 -1.37 -7.71 3.33
CA THR A 28 -1.82 -8.13 4.66
C THR A 28 -1.36 -7.13 5.72
N ILE A 29 -2.14 -7.04 6.80
CA ILE A 29 -1.78 -6.28 8.00
C ILE A 29 -0.87 -7.16 8.84
N LYS A 30 0.31 -6.66 9.19
CA LYS A 30 1.22 -7.34 10.13
C LYS A 30 1.00 -6.74 11.50
N LYS A 31 0.62 -7.56 12.47
CA LYS A 31 0.22 -7.06 13.78
C LYS A 31 1.43 -6.82 14.69
N ASN A 32 1.35 -5.79 15.54
CA ASN A 32 2.30 -5.50 16.63
C ASN A 32 3.78 -5.54 16.20
N THR A 33 4.13 -4.90 15.09
CA THR A 33 5.50 -4.89 14.58
C THR A 33 5.88 -3.56 13.96
N LEU A 34 7.12 -3.11 14.20
CA LEU A 34 7.74 -1.98 13.50
C LEU A 34 8.61 -2.44 12.31
N ASN A 35 8.82 -3.74 12.15
CA ASN A 35 9.64 -4.35 11.10
C ASN A 35 8.83 -5.41 10.34
N PRO A 36 7.80 -5.02 9.59
CA PRO A 36 6.94 -5.98 8.89
C PRO A 36 7.66 -6.64 7.70
N TYR A 37 7.48 -7.95 7.57
CA TYR A 37 7.87 -8.71 6.37
C TYR A 37 6.64 -9.19 5.61
N TYR A 38 6.43 -8.66 4.41
CA TYR A 38 5.24 -8.95 3.61
C TYR A 38 5.46 -10.11 2.63
N ASN A 39 6.47 -10.02 1.77
CA ASN A 39 6.70 -10.96 0.66
C ASN A 39 5.44 -11.18 -0.21
N GLU A 40 4.71 -10.10 -0.48
CA GLU A 40 3.49 -10.10 -1.27
C GLU A 40 3.73 -9.44 -2.63
N ALA A 41 3.27 -10.08 -3.70
CA ALA A 41 3.41 -9.56 -5.06
C ALA A 41 2.08 -8.99 -5.57
N PHE A 42 2.16 -7.87 -6.30
CA PHE A 42 1.01 -7.23 -6.92
C PHE A 42 1.26 -6.98 -8.40
N SER A 43 0.31 -7.39 -9.24
CA SER A 43 0.32 -7.10 -10.68
C SER A 43 -0.74 -6.06 -11.04
N PHE A 44 -0.40 -5.12 -11.94
CA PHE A 44 -1.36 -4.20 -12.55
C PHE A 44 -1.25 -4.31 -14.07
N GLU A 45 -2.37 -4.54 -14.73
CA GLU A 45 -2.41 -4.47 -16.20
C GLU A 45 -2.45 -3.02 -16.65
N VAL A 46 -1.48 -2.62 -17.47
CA VAL A 46 -1.38 -1.27 -18.04
C VAL A 46 -1.18 -1.41 -19.55
N PRO A 47 -2.00 -0.74 -20.38
CA PRO A 47 -1.77 -0.67 -21.83
C PRO A 47 -0.38 -0.12 -22.14
N CYS A 48 0.30 -0.69 -23.14
CA CYS A 48 1.70 -0.36 -23.47
C CYS A 48 1.92 1.14 -23.71
N ASP A 49 0.96 1.80 -24.37
CA ASP A 49 0.95 3.23 -24.69
C ASP A 49 0.76 4.15 -23.45
N GLN A 50 0.36 3.58 -22.31
CA GLN A 50 0.15 4.29 -21.06
C GLN A 50 1.22 4.01 -20.00
N VAL A 51 2.12 3.03 -20.22
CA VAL A 51 3.13 2.61 -19.22
C VAL A 51 4.02 3.78 -18.78
N GLN A 52 4.41 4.68 -19.68
CA GLN A 52 5.22 5.84 -19.33
C GLN A 52 4.46 6.94 -18.58
N LYS A 53 3.13 6.88 -18.54
CA LYS A 53 2.25 7.90 -17.97
C LYS A 53 1.67 7.49 -16.62
N VAL A 54 1.91 6.26 -16.19
CA VAL A 54 1.46 5.77 -14.88
C VAL A 54 2.51 6.04 -13.81
N GLN A 55 2.04 6.19 -12.58
CA GLN A 55 2.88 6.29 -11.39
C GLN A 55 2.39 5.26 -10.37
N VAL A 56 3.29 4.73 -9.55
CA VAL A 56 2.94 3.85 -8.44
C VAL A 56 3.23 4.58 -7.14
N GLU A 57 2.21 4.81 -6.34
CA GLU A 57 2.34 5.38 -4.99
C GLU A 57 2.24 4.24 -3.98
N LEU A 58 3.26 4.15 -3.12
CA LEU A 58 3.32 3.24 -2.00
C LEU A 58 3.16 4.05 -0.71
N THR A 59 2.16 3.71 0.10
CA THR A 59 1.92 4.36 1.39
C THR A 59 1.91 3.32 2.48
N VAL A 60 2.78 3.48 3.48
CA VAL A 60 2.73 2.69 4.72
C VAL A 60 1.70 3.35 5.64
N LEU A 61 0.75 2.56 6.14
CA LEU A 61 -0.27 3.01 7.09
C LEU A 61 -0.30 2.07 8.28
N ASP A 62 -0.73 2.60 9.42
CA ASP A 62 -1.09 1.84 10.62
C ASP A 62 -2.55 1.39 10.51
N TYR A 63 -2.86 0.15 10.89
CA TYR A 63 -4.24 -0.34 10.96
C TYR A 63 -4.76 -0.23 12.39
N ASP A 64 -5.37 0.90 12.71
CA ASP A 64 -6.00 1.10 14.00
C ASP A 64 -7.39 0.41 14.01
N LYS A 65 -7.63 -0.48 14.98
CA LYS A 65 -8.94 -1.16 15.15
C LYS A 65 -10.02 -0.28 15.76
N LEU A 66 -9.65 0.85 16.35
CA LEU A 66 -10.53 1.80 16.99
C LEU A 66 -10.40 3.15 16.27
N GLY A 67 -11.36 3.40 15.38
CA GLY A 67 -11.81 4.73 15.01
C GLY A 67 -13.17 4.99 15.64
#